data_AF-A0A4Z2JAX6-F1
#
_entry.id   AF-A0A4Z2JAX6-F1
#
_cell.length_a   1.000
_cell.length_b   1.000
_cell.length_c   1.000
_cell.angle_alpha   90.00
_cell.angle_beta   90.00
_cell.angle_gamma   90.00
#
_symmetry.space_group_name_H-M   'P 1'
#
loop_
_entity.id
_entity.type
_entity.pdbx_description
1 polymer ?
#
loop_
_entity_poly.entity_id
_entity_poly.type
_entity_poly.pdbx_seq_one_letter_code
_entity_poly.pdbx_strand_id
1 'polypeptide(L)'
;MQEQLRQREAERLARDRQQQAGMRGEESFERRRNQRQAQEELKERRMESAMLTREEADLARKMKSECERGDVEMQKLEEKRHEELVQCQRELQQQLVERERQRQEAYEEFLKEKLVVDEIVRKIYEEDQMERELKLEKVRATQQHIEAFKKQRAEWRRMEQEKMEAENKRIMEFVSHQENMEESRMAKIREKEKGKEHLHKILSEKMEGERQQREEMQQVREELYLEEQEEANRQRDIEEMEKKIQQRLMMQQTCRQQMAFKEMRRQAEKEEEEAFRRMMMAKFAEDDRLEQMNAQKRRMKQLEHKREVENLLEDRRLQREADLELEAKERAIEQEREALRRQIIEEERQRLLKRHATKLLGYLPKGLLREDDLEHFDEDFRKNFKPRQAEDVFSEDDWDGDE
;
A
#
# COMPACT_ATOMS: atom_id res chain seq x y z
N MET A 1 -25.41 178.01 -218.92
CA MET A 1 -24.23 177.12 -218.98
C MET A 1 -23.42 177.28 -217.70
N GLN A 2 -23.32 176.19 -216.94
CA GLN A 2 -22.23 175.77 -216.05
C GLN A 2 -21.79 176.59 -214.82
N GLU A 3 -22.04 177.90 -214.70
CA GLU A 3 -21.57 178.66 -213.52
C GLU A 3 -22.55 178.69 -212.34
N GLN A 4 -23.87 178.60 -212.58
CA GLN A 4 -24.87 178.65 -211.49
C GLN A 4 -25.09 177.32 -210.73
N LEU A 5 -24.59 176.19 -211.26
CA LEU A 5 -24.71 174.88 -210.61
C LEU A 5 -23.56 174.60 -209.63
N ARG A 6 -22.37 175.17 -209.84
CA ARG A 6 -21.21 174.98 -208.94
C ARG A 6 -21.31 175.78 -207.63
N GLN A 7 -22.00 176.93 -207.65
CA GLN A 7 -22.19 177.75 -206.44
C GLN A 7 -23.21 177.13 -205.47
N ARG A 8 -24.21 176.39 -205.96
CA ARG A 8 -25.22 175.74 -205.10
C ARG A 8 -24.74 174.44 -204.42
N GLU A 9 -23.76 173.75 -204.99
CA GLU A 9 -23.17 172.55 -204.35
C GLU A 9 -22.15 172.89 -203.25
N ALA A 10 -21.42 174.01 -203.38
CA ALA A 10 -20.50 174.49 -202.34
C ALA A 10 -21.22 174.91 -201.05
N GLU A 11 -22.42 175.47 -201.12
CA GLU A 11 -23.18 175.90 -199.92
C GLU A 11 -23.82 174.74 -199.15
N ARG A 12 -24.13 173.60 -199.79
CA ARG A 12 -24.65 172.40 -199.08
C ARG A 12 -23.57 171.71 -198.27
N LEU A 13 -22.38 171.52 -198.83
CA LEU A 13 -21.26 170.86 -198.16
C LEU A 13 -20.69 171.67 -196.97
N ALA A 14 -20.86 172.99 -196.97
CA ALA A 14 -20.48 173.85 -195.85
C ALA A 14 -21.43 173.70 -194.64
N ARG A 15 -22.74 173.52 -194.87
CA ARG A 15 -23.74 173.34 -193.79
C ARG A 15 -23.60 171.99 -193.08
N ASP A 16 -23.32 170.92 -193.84
CA ASP A 16 -23.16 169.59 -193.26
C ASP A 16 -21.90 169.46 -192.37
N ARG A 17 -20.82 170.19 -192.69
CA ARG A 17 -19.62 170.25 -191.83
C ARG A 17 -19.85 170.99 -190.53
N GLN A 18 -20.72 171.99 -190.51
CA GLN A 18 -20.98 172.78 -189.31
C GLN A 18 -21.87 172.01 -188.31
N GLN A 19 -22.78 171.16 -188.78
CA GLN A 19 -23.61 170.31 -187.91
C GLN A 19 -22.84 169.12 -187.31
N GLN A 20 -21.88 168.54 -188.03
CA GLN A 20 -21.06 167.44 -187.49
C GLN A 20 -20.05 167.89 -186.41
N ALA A 21 -19.65 169.16 -186.40
CA ALA A 21 -18.74 169.70 -185.38
C ALA A 21 -19.42 169.91 -184.01
N GLY A 22 -20.72 170.23 -183.99
CA GLY A 22 -21.48 170.44 -182.75
C GLY A 22 -21.67 169.16 -181.92
N MET A 23 -22.05 168.06 -182.57
CA MET A 23 -22.35 166.78 -181.90
C MET A 23 -21.11 166.16 -181.21
N ARG A 24 -19.91 166.34 -181.80
CA ARG A 24 -18.66 165.90 -181.16
C ARG A 24 -18.31 166.70 -179.90
N GLY A 25 -18.76 167.96 -179.83
CA GLY A 25 -18.55 168.83 -178.67
C GLY A 25 -19.36 168.38 -177.45
N GLU A 26 -20.63 168.00 -177.65
CA GLU A 26 -21.52 167.55 -176.58
C GLU A 26 -21.11 166.17 -176.01
N GLU A 27 -20.78 165.20 -176.87
CA GLU A 27 -20.28 163.88 -176.43
C GLU A 27 -18.98 163.98 -175.60
N SER A 28 -18.13 164.97 -175.90
CA SER A 28 -16.87 165.22 -175.18
C SER A 28 -17.09 165.79 -173.77
N PHE A 29 -18.20 166.51 -173.55
CA PHE A 29 -18.53 167.11 -172.27
C PHE A 29 -19.19 166.08 -171.34
N GLU A 30 -20.10 165.27 -171.87
CA GLU A 30 -20.73 164.18 -171.12
C GLU A 30 -19.72 163.12 -170.67
N ARG A 31 -18.74 162.75 -171.52
CA ARG A 31 -17.65 161.83 -171.11
C ARG A 31 -16.85 162.38 -169.92
N ARG A 32 -16.54 163.69 -169.90
CA ARG A 32 -15.82 164.32 -168.78
C ARG A 32 -16.67 164.37 -167.50
N ARG A 33 -17.98 164.57 -167.62
CA ARG A 33 -18.91 164.53 -166.48
C ARG A 33 -18.98 163.12 -165.87
N ASN A 34 -19.16 162.10 -166.72
CA ASN A 34 -19.21 160.71 -166.28
C ASN A 34 -17.88 160.24 -165.69
N GLN A 35 -16.75 160.72 -166.23
CA GLN A 35 -15.42 160.41 -165.69
C GLN A 35 -15.17 161.03 -164.32
N ARG A 36 -15.75 162.21 -164.02
CA ARG A 36 -15.70 162.82 -162.68
C ARG A 36 -16.59 162.05 -161.69
N GLN A 37 -17.81 161.70 -162.08
CA GLN A 37 -18.70 160.90 -161.25
C GLN A 37 -18.09 159.53 -160.90
N ALA A 38 -17.48 158.84 -161.88
CA ALA A 38 -16.77 157.60 -161.63
C ALA A 38 -15.56 157.77 -160.69
N GLN A 39 -14.86 158.92 -160.73
CA GLN A 39 -13.77 159.22 -159.79
C GLN A 39 -14.27 159.50 -158.38
N GLU A 40 -15.42 160.15 -158.22
CA GLU A 40 -16.05 160.40 -156.93
C GLU A 40 -16.57 159.10 -156.29
N GLU A 41 -17.28 158.26 -157.05
CA GLU A 41 -17.73 156.94 -156.59
C GLU A 41 -16.56 156.01 -156.20
N LEU A 42 -15.44 156.06 -156.94
CA LEU A 42 -14.23 155.32 -156.59
C LEU A 42 -13.59 155.83 -155.30
N LYS A 43 -13.67 157.13 -155.01
CA LYS A 43 -13.18 157.69 -153.74
C LYS A 43 -14.09 157.30 -152.58
N GLU A 44 -15.41 157.37 -152.77
CA GLU A 44 -16.38 156.95 -151.75
C GLU A 44 -16.21 155.47 -151.40
N ARG A 45 -16.17 154.57 -152.38
CA ARG A 45 -15.91 153.12 -152.14
C ARG A 45 -14.56 152.86 -151.47
N ARG A 46 -13.53 153.64 -151.79
CA ARG A 46 -12.22 153.55 -151.11
C ARG A 46 -12.30 154.00 -149.66
N MET A 47 -13.06 155.06 -149.35
CA MET A 47 -13.28 155.52 -147.99
C MET A 47 -14.13 154.53 -147.20
N GLU A 48 -15.22 154.00 -147.77
CA GLU A 48 -16.06 152.97 -147.17
C GLU A 48 -15.26 151.69 -146.90
N SER A 49 -14.48 151.21 -147.86
CA SER A 49 -13.59 150.06 -147.67
C SER A 49 -12.53 150.34 -146.59
N ALA A 50 -11.93 151.53 -146.56
CA ALA A 50 -10.99 151.89 -145.51
C ALA A 50 -11.65 151.95 -144.12
N MET A 51 -12.89 152.44 -144.02
CA MET A 51 -13.66 152.44 -142.77
C MET A 51 -14.03 151.03 -142.34
N LEU A 52 -14.50 150.18 -143.25
CA LEU A 52 -14.79 148.76 -142.98
C LEU A 52 -13.53 148.01 -142.53
N THR A 53 -12.38 148.20 -143.19
CA THR A 53 -11.12 147.58 -142.74
C THR A 53 -10.67 148.09 -141.37
N ARG A 54 -10.98 149.34 -141.00
CA ARG A 54 -10.73 149.86 -139.65
C ARG A 54 -11.66 149.20 -138.63
N GLU A 55 -12.94 149.09 -138.92
CA GLU A 55 -13.92 148.44 -138.06
C GLU A 55 -13.63 146.94 -137.89
N GLU A 56 -13.29 146.24 -138.98
CA GLU A 56 -12.83 144.84 -138.96
C GLU A 56 -11.54 144.68 -138.16
N ALA A 57 -10.57 145.59 -138.31
CA ALA A 57 -9.34 145.57 -137.51
C ALA A 57 -9.61 145.81 -136.03
N ASP A 58 -10.54 146.70 -135.68
CA ASP A 58 -10.92 146.97 -134.29
C ASP A 58 -11.74 145.83 -133.69
N LEU A 59 -12.61 145.17 -134.47
CA LEU A 59 -13.29 143.93 -134.07
C LEU A 59 -12.30 142.79 -133.89
N ALA A 60 -11.35 142.61 -134.80
CA ALA A 60 -10.30 141.60 -134.69
C ALA A 60 -9.40 141.84 -133.46
N ARG A 61 -9.10 143.10 -133.13
CA ARG A 61 -8.40 143.46 -131.89
C ARG A 61 -9.21 143.11 -130.65
N LYS A 62 -10.51 143.39 -130.64
CA LYS A 62 -11.41 143.01 -129.52
C LYS A 62 -11.48 141.50 -129.35
N MET A 63 -11.70 140.75 -130.42
CA MET A 63 -11.72 139.29 -130.40
C MET A 63 -10.39 138.71 -129.93
N LYS A 64 -9.25 139.23 -130.40
CA LYS A 64 -7.93 138.82 -129.89
C LYS A 64 -7.78 139.12 -128.40
N SER A 65 -8.18 140.32 -127.96
CA SER A 65 -8.12 140.68 -126.54
C SER A 65 -9.04 139.81 -125.66
N GLU A 66 -10.18 139.35 -126.19
CA GLU A 66 -11.10 138.44 -125.49
C GLU A 66 -10.59 137.00 -125.48
N CYS A 67 -10.02 136.52 -126.59
CA CYS A 67 -9.33 135.23 -126.65
C CYS A 67 -8.13 135.21 -125.70
N GLU A 68 -7.29 136.25 -125.71
CA GLU A 68 -6.16 136.40 -124.80
C GLU A 68 -6.63 136.45 -123.34
N ARG A 69 -7.75 137.14 -123.04
CA ARG A 69 -8.35 137.11 -121.69
C ARG A 69 -8.82 135.70 -121.31
N GLY A 70 -9.48 134.99 -122.23
CA GLY A 70 -9.94 133.62 -122.01
C GLY A 70 -8.79 132.64 -121.81
N ASP A 71 -7.72 132.75 -122.60
CA ASP A 71 -6.50 131.94 -122.48
C ASP A 71 -5.81 132.20 -121.14
N VAL A 72 -5.72 133.47 -120.71
CA VAL A 72 -5.17 133.84 -119.39
C VAL A 72 -6.04 133.32 -118.25
N GLU A 73 -7.37 133.33 -118.39
CA GLU A 73 -8.28 132.76 -117.38
C GLU A 73 -8.18 131.24 -117.30
N MET A 74 -8.06 130.55 -118.43
CA MET A 74 -7.83 129.11 -118.50
C MET A 74 -6.48 128.73 -117.90
N GLN A 75 -5.41 129.47 -118.22
CA GLN A 75 -4.09 129.29 -117.61
C GLN A 75 -4.16 129.45 -116.08
N LYS A 76 -4.85 130.48 -115.57
CA LYS A 76 -5.04 130.65 -114.11
C LYS A 76 -5.82 129.49 -113.47
N LEU A 77 -6.81 128.92 -114.16
CA LEU A 77 -7.56 127.76 -113.67
C LEU A 77 -6.70 126.49 -113.68
N GLU A 78 -5.88 126.30 -114.71
CA GLU A 78 -4.92 125.20 -114.80
C GLU A 78 -3.81 125.34 -113.75
N GLU A 79 -3.29 126.55 -113.54
CA GLU A 79 -2.35 126.88 -112.46
C GLU A 79 -2.95 126.53 -111.09
N LYS A 80 -4.20 126.94 -110.80
CA LYS A 80 -4.88 126.58 -109.56
C LYS A 80 -5.05 125.07 -109.40
N ARG A 81 -5.44 124.35 -110.46
CA ARG A 81 -5.53 122.88 -110.42
C ARG A 81 -4.18 122.23 -110.20
N HIS A 82 -3.12 122.76 -110.81
CA HIS A 82 -1.76 122.30 -110.60
C HIS A 82 -1.29 122.58 -109.17
N GLU A 83 -1.60 123.75 -108.62
CA GLU A 83 -1.34 124.10 -107.23
C GLU A 83 -2.06 123.15 -106.27
N GLU A 84 -3.35 122.89 -106.47
CA GLU A 84 -4.15 121.93 -105.69
C GLU A 84 -3.59 120.50 -105.79
N LEU A 85 -3.24 120.04 -106.99
CA LEU A 85 -2.63 118.72 -107.18
C LEU A 85 -1.26 118.63 -106.49
N VAL A 86 -0.45 119.69 -106.56
CA VAL A 86 0.84 119.76 -105.87
C VAL A 86 0.64 119.77 -104.36
N GLN A 87 -0.39 120.45 -103.84
CA GLN A 87 -0.75 120.42 -102.43
C GLN A 87 -1.19 119.01 -102.00
N CYS A 88 -2.10 118.36 -102.72
CA CYS A 88 -2.51 116.97 -102.42
C CYS A 88 -1.34 115.98 -102.53
N GLN A 89 -0.44 116.15 -103.51
CA GLN A 89 0.77 115.33 -103.61
C GLN A 89 1.71 115.55 -102.41
N ARG A 90 1.90 116.79 -101.96
CA ARG A 90 2.69 117.12 -100.77
C ARG A 90 2.07 116.50 -99.51
N GLU A 91 0.76 116.58 -99.33
CA GLU A 91 0.05 115.97 -98.21
C GLU A 91 0.17 114.44 -98.21
N LEU A 92 0.01 113.80 -99.37
CA LEU A 92 0.21 112.34 -99.51
C LEU A 92 1.66 111.94 -99.19
N GLN A 93 2.64 112.71 -99.66
CA GLN A 93 4.04 112.49 -99.31
C GLN A 93 4.29 112.64 -97.82
N GLN A 94 3.69 113.65 -97.17
CA GLN A 94 3.76 113.83 -95.72
C GLN A 94 3.14 112.63 -94.99
N GLN A 95 1.98 112.15 -95.39
CA GLN A 95 1.35 110.97 -94.79
C GLN A 95 2.19 109.69 -94.95
N LEU A 96 2.88 109.51 -96.08
CA LEU A 96 3.78 108.38 -96.27
C LEU A 96 4.99 108.48 -95.34
N VAL A 97 5.61 109.66 -95.25
CA VAL A 97 6.74 109.91 -94.34
C VAL A 97 6.32 109.74 -92.89
N GLU A 98 5.15 110.23 -92.48
CA GLU A 98 4.61 110.05 -91.13
C GLU A 98 4.35 108.58 -90.82
N ARG A 99 3.80 107.80 -91.77
CA ARG A 99 3.62 106.36 -91.60
C ARG A 99 4.94 105.61 -91.50
N GLU A 100 5.93 105.98 -92.28
CA GLU A 100 7.29 105.40 -92.18
C GLU A 100 7.94 105.75 -90.86
N ARG A 101 7.80 107.00 -90.40
CA ARG A 101 8.28 107.45 -89.09
C ARG A 101 7.60 106.69 -87.95
N GLN A 102 6.27 106.52 -87.98
CA GLN A 102 5.55 105.73 -86.99
C GLN A 102 6.00 104.26 -86.98
N ARG A 103 6.30 103.68 -88.15
CA ARG A 103 6.86 102.32 -88.23
C ARG A 103 8.26 102.25 -87.63
N GLN A 104 9.09 103.28 -87.84
CA GLN A 104 10.42 103.37 -87.23
C GLN A 104 10.32 103.52 -85.71
N GLU A 105 9.49 104.43 -85.22
CA GLU A 105 9.24 104.65 -83.78
C GLU A 105 8.73 103.37 -83.11
N ALA A 106 7.74 102.68 -83.70
CA ALA A 106 7.23 101.40 -83.18
C ALA A 106 8.29 100.29 -83.20
N TYR A 107 9.17 100.25 -84.21
CA TYR A 107 10.27 99.30 -84.27
C TYR A 107 11.34 99.59 -83.22
N GLU A 108 11.66 100.86 -82.98
CA GLU A 108 12.57 101.28 -81.91
C GLU A 108 12.00 100.95 -80.53
N GLU A 109 10.71 101.17 -80.31
CA GLU A 109 10.01 100.76 -79.09
C GLU A 109 10.05 99.25 -78.90
N PHE A 110 9.76 98.47 -79.94
CA PHE A 110 9.88 97.02 -79.90
C PHE A 110 11.30 96.54 -79.54
N LEU A 111 12.33 97.17 -80.10
CA LEU A 111 13.71 96.83 -79.76
C LEU A 111 14.05 97.17 -78.30
N LYS A 112 13.57 98.32 -77.80
CA LYS A 112 13.73 98.69 -76.37
C LYS A 112 13.02 97.70 -75.47
N GLU A 113 11.77 97.33 -75.78
CA GLU A 113 11.01 96.33 -75.03
C GLU A 113 11.69 94.97 -75.06
N LYS A 114 12.17 94.52 -76.23
CA LYS A 114 12.89 93.27 -76.35
C LYS A 114 14.15 93.25 -75.48
N LEU A 115 14.93 94.33 -75.48
CA LEU A 115 16.11 94.44 -74.61
C LEU A 115 15.73 94.37 -73.13
N VAL A 116 14.67 95.06 -72.72
CA VAL A 116 14.17 95.00 -71.34
C VAL A 116 13.72 93.59 -70.99
N VAL A 117 13.01 92.90 -71.87
CA VAL A 117 12.58 91.50 -71.67
C VAL A 117 13.79 90.57 -71.58
N ASP A 118 14.77 90.70 -72.48
CA ASP A 118 15.99 89.90 -72.46
C ASP A 118 16.79 90.12 -71.16
N GLU A 119 16.84 91.36 -70.65
CA GLU A 119 17.43 91.67 -69.35
C GLU A 119 16.65 91.06 -68.17
N ILE A 120 15.32 91.09 -68.20
CA ILE A 120 14.48 90.45 -67.17
C ILE A 120 14.72 88.94 -67.18
N VAL A 121 14.71 88.31 -68.35
CA VAL A 121 14.96 86.87 -68.48
C VAL A 121 16.36 86.52 -67.97
N ARG A 122 17.38 87.32 -68.31
CA ARG A 122 18.75 87.14 -67.78
C ARG A 122 18.77 87.21 -66.26
N LYS A 123 18.13 88.22 -65.66
CA LYS A 123 18.03 88.36 -64.19
C LYS A 123 17.32 87.18 -63.53
N ILE A 124 16.23 86.68 -64.12
CA ILE A 124 15.53 85.49 -63.60
C ILE A 124 16.46 84.28 -63.61
N TYR A 125 17.21 84.05 -64.69
CA TYR A 125 18.17 82.93 -64.74
C TYR A 125 19.29 83.07 -63.71
N GLU A 126 19.83 84.28 -63.51
CA GLU A 126 20.84 84.56 -62.49
C GLU A 126 20.28 84.32 -61.08
N GLU A 127 19.09 84.86 -60.78
CA GLU A 127 18.40 84.67 -59.50
C GLU A 127 18.10 83.19 -59.23
N ASP A 128 17.60 82.46 -60.23
CA ASP A 128 17.35 81.02 -60.16
C ASP A 128 18.64 80.22 -59.89
N GLN A 129 19.75 80.59 -60.53
CA GLN A 129 21.05 79.95 -60.29
C GLN A 129 21.54 80.19 -58.86
N MET A 130 21.52 81.44 -58.41
CA MET A 130 21.89 81.82 -57.05
C MET A 130 21.00 81.12 -56.01
N GLU A 131 19.69 81.03 -56.25
CA GLU A 131 18.77 80.35 -55.34
C GLU A 131 19.06 78.84 -55.26
N ARG A 132 19.40 78.20 -56.38
CA ARG A 132 19.82 76.78 -56.40
C ARG A 132 21.11 76.58 -55.63
N GLU A 133 22.10 77.45 -55.80
CA GLU A 133 23.37 77.39 -55.08
C GLU A 133 23.16 77.55 -53.56
N LEU A 134 22.40 78.55 -53.14
CA LEU A 134 22.06 78.75 -51.72
C LEU A 134 21.28 77.57 -51.13
N LYS A 135 20.37 76.95 -51.90
CA LYS A 135 19.67 75.73 -51.47
C LYS A 135 20.66 74.58 -51.28
N LEU A 136 21.59 74.38 -52.21
CA LEU A 136 22.62 73.35 -52.09
C LEU A 136 23.54 73.59 -50.90
N GLU A 137 23.94 74.83 -50.64
CA GLU A 137 24.73 75.20 -49.47
C GLU A 137 24.00 74.92 -48.16
N LYS A 138 22.71 75.27 -48.05
CA LYS A 138 21.87 74.94 -46.89
C LYS A 138 21.77 73.43 -46.69
N VAL A 139 21.59 72.66 -47.76
CA VAL A 139 21.56 71.19 -47.69
C VAL A 139 22.92 70.65 -47.23
N ARG A 140 24.04 71.14 -47.76
CA ARG A 140 25.39 70.73 -47.33
C ARG A 140 25.64 71.05 -45.86
N ALA A 141 25.28 72.25 -45.42
CA ALA A 141 25.44 72.67 -44.01
C ALA A 141 24.61 71.78 -43.07
N THR A 142 23.34 71.54 -43.40
CA THR A 142 22.47 70.65 -42.60
C THR A 142 22.98 69.20 -42.59
N GLN A 143 23.48 68.69 -43.72
CA GLN A 143 24.13 67.38 -43.80
C GLN A 143 25.35 67.29 -42.88
N GLN A 144 26.25 68.29 -42.90
CA GLN A 144 27.42 68.33 -42.02
C GLN A 144 27.02 68.34 -40.53
N HIS A 145 25.98 69.11 -40.16
CA HIS A 145 25.45 69.10 -38.80
C HIS A 145 24.87 67.73 -38.40
N ILE A 146 24.12 67.09 -39.31
CA ILE A 146 23.57 65.74 -39.08
C ILE A 146 24.69 64.72 -38.92
N GLU A 147 25.73 64.78 -39.75
CA GLU A 147 26.89 63.89 -39.66
C GLU A 147 27.67 64.08 -38.36
N ALA A 148 27.92 65.33 -37.97
CA ALA A 148 28.55 65.66 -36.69
C ALA A 148 27.74 65.10 -35.51
N PHE A 149 26.41 65.28 -35.53
CA PHE A 149 25.53 64.73 -34.50
C PHE A 149 25.52 63.21 -34.48
N LYS A 150 25.54 62.55 -35.66
CA LYS A 150 25.64 61.08 -35.75
C LYS A 150 26.97 60.57 -35.19
N LYS A 151 28.09 61.26 -35.46
CA LYS A 151 29.41 60.93 -34.89
C LYS A 151 29.41 61.07 -33.38
N GLN A 152 28.96 62.21 -32.86
CA GLN A 152 28.83 62.44 -31.41
C GLN A 152 27.94 61.40 -30.73
N ARG A 153 26.81 61.03 -31.34
CA ARG A 153 25.92 59.97 -30.82
C ARG A 153 26.57 58.58 -30.88
N ALA A 154 27.40 58.30 -31.87
CA ALA A 154 28.14 57.04 -31.96
C ALA A 154 29.25 56.97 -30.90
N GLU A 155 30.01 58.05 -30.73
CA GLU A 155 31.01 58.20 -29.67
C GLU A 155 30.37 58.07 -28.28
N TRP A 156 29.24 58.76 -28.05
CA TRP A 156 28.51 58.63 -26.79
C TRP A 156 28.06 57.20 -26.52
N ARG A 157 27.50 56.49 -27.52
CA ARG A 157 27.12 55.07 -27.37
C ARG A 157 28.33 54.19 -27.09
N ARG A 158 29.47 54.44 -27.73
CA ARG A 158 30.71 53.70 -27.50
C ARG A 158 31.23 53.92 -26.07
N MET A 159 31.28 55.17 -25.62
CA MET A 159 31.69 55.49 -24.25
C MET A 159 30.76 54.86 -23.22
N GLU A 160 29.46 54.80 -23.49
CA GLU A 160 28.49 54.16 -22.60
C GLU A 160 28.66 52.63 -22.58
N GLN A 161 28.92 52.02 -23.72
CA GLN A 161 29.25 50.59 -23.81
C GLN A 161 30.54 50.26 -23.04
N GLU A 162 31.60 51.07 -23.20
CA GLU A 162 32.87 50.88 -22.49
C GLU A 162 32.69 51.02 -20.96
N LYS A 163 31.86 51.96 -20.49
CA LYS A 163 31.50 52.06 -19.08
C LYS A 163 30.71 50.84 -18.59
N MET A 164 29.70 50.41 -19.34
CA MET A 164 28.91 49.22 -19.01
C MET A 164 29.78 47.97 -18.96
N GLU A 165 30.69 47.79 -19.92
CA GLU A 165 31.64 46.68 -19.93
C GLU A 165 32.59 46.73 -18.73
N ALA A 166 33.06 47.91 -18.32
CA ALA A 166 33.88 48.07 -17.14
C ALA A 166 33.12 47.76 -15.84
N GLU A 167 31.86 48.18 -15.73
CA GLU A 167 30.99 47.82 -14.61
C GLU A 167 30.70 46.32 -14.59
N ASN A 168 30.37 45.72 -15.74
CA ASN A 168 30.16 44.29 -15.86
C ASN A 168 31.40 43.49 -15.46
N LYS A 169 32.61 43.93 -15.83
CA LYS A 169 33.86 43.30 -15.37
C LYS A 169 33.99 43.34 -13.85
N ARG A 170 33.70 44.49 -13.22
CA ARG A 170 33.71 44.63 -11.75
C ARG A 170 32.67 43.72 -11.09
N ILE A 171 31.48 43.60 -11.69
CA ILE A 171 30.43 42.69 -11.21
C ILE A 171 30.92 41.25 -11.30
N MET A 172 31.51 40.84 -12.43
CA MET A 172 32.03 39.49 -12.61
C MET A 172 33.16 39.15 -11.63
N GLU A 173 34.10 40.08 -11.41
CA GLU A 173 35.15 39.94 -10.39
C GLU A 173 34.57 39.79 -8.99
N PHE A 174 33.55 40.59 -8.65
CA PHE A 174 32.86 40.50 -7.37
C PHE A 174 32.13 39.17 -7.19
N VAL A 175 31.41 38.70 -8.22
CA VAL A 175 30.72 37.40 -8.21
C VAL A 175 31.72 36.27 -8.05
N SER A 176 32.80 36.25 -8.84
CA SER A 176 33.84 35.21 -8.72
C SER A 176 34.50 35.24 -7.34
N HIS A 177 34.78 36.42 -6.80
CA HIS A 177 35.30 36.54 -5.43
C HIS A 177 34.29 35.99 -4.39
N GLN A 178 33.00 36.27 -4.56
CA GLN A 178 31.96 35.75 -3.68
C GLN A 178 31.84 34.22 -3.77
N GLU A 179 31.82 33.67 -4.98
CA GLU A 179 31.82 32.22 -5.24
C GLU A 179 33.02 31.55 -4.58
N ASN A 180 34.25 32.07 -4.76
CA ASN A 180 35.44 31.53 -4.11
C ASN A 180 35.37 31.55 -2.57
N MET A 181 34.76 32.60 -2.00
CA MET A 181 34.55 32.70 -0.56
C MET A 181 33.50 31.71 -0.06
N GLU A 182 32.41 31.52 -0.82
CA GLU A 182 31.39 30.52 -0.55
C GLU A 182 31.96 29.11 -0.69
N GLU A 183 32.70 28.80 -1.75
CA GLU A 183 33.42 27.54 -1.93
C GLU A 183 34.39 27.27 -0.79
N SER A 184 35.17 28.27 -0.36
CA SER A 184 36.07 28.14 0.78
C SER A 184 35.32 27.87 2.09
N ARG A 185 34.15 28.47 2.29
CA ARG A 185 33.27 28.19 3.44
C ARG A 185 32.72 26.77 3.35
N MET A 186 32.21 26.36 2.19
CA MET A 186 31.67 25.02 1.94
C MET A 186 32.74 23.94 2.09
N ALA A 187 33.97 24.19 1.65
CA ALA A 187 35.10 23.30 1.86
C ALA A 187 35.41 23.12 3.36
N LYS A 188 35.43 24.21 4.15
CA LYS A 188 35.59 24.12 5.60
C LYS A 188 34.45 23.35 6.29
N ILE A 189 33.21 23.49 5.81
CA ILE A 189 32.07 22.72 6.31
C ILE A 189 32.26 21.25 5.98
N ARG A 190 32.59 20.91 4.74
CA ARG A 190 32.86 19.52 4.31
C ARG A 190 33.98 18.87 5.11
N GLU A 191 35.08 19.58 5.37
CA GLU A 191 36.17 19.06 6.22
C GLU A 191 35.71 18.80 7.66
N LYS A 192 34.86 19.67 8.22
CA LYS A 192 34.24 19.44 9.53
C LYS A 192 33.28 18.25 9.52
N GLU A 193 32.50 18.09 8.46
CA GLU A 193 31.58 16.95 8.28
C GLU A 193 32.33 15.64 8.16
N LYS A 194 33.37 15.57 7.31
CA LYS A 194 34.28 14.41 7.24
C LYS A 194 34.90 14.08 8.60
N GLY A 195 35.31 15.10 9.36
CA GLY A 195 35.82 14.92 10.72
C GLY A 195 34.77 14.31 11.66
N LYS A 196 33.51 14.76 11.58
CA LYS A 196 32.39 14.18 12.34
C LYS A 196 32.09 12.75 11.88
N GLU A 197 32.05 12.48 10.58
CA GLU A 197 31.83 11.15 10.04
C GLU A 197 32.90 10.16 10.49
N HIS A 198 34.17 10.60 10.50
CA HIS A 198 35.27 9.79 11.02
C HIS A 198 35.09 9.47 12.51
N LEU A 199 34.72 10.46 13.32
CA LEU A 199 34.39 10.26 14.74
C LEU A 199 33.18 9.33 14.92
N HIS A 200 32.13 9.50 14.14
CA HIS A 200 30.95 8.63 14.16
C HIS A 200 31.33 7.19 13.82
N LYS A 201 32.17 6.98 12.80
CA LYS A 201 32.65 5.65 12.44
C LYS A 201 33.41 4.98 13.60
N ILE A 202 34.35 5.70 14.23
CA ILE A 202 35.08 5.20 15.40
C ILE A 202 34.13 4.87 16.56
N LEU A 203 33.14 5.73 16.81
CA LEU A 203 32.16 5.49 17.87
C LEU A 203 31.27 4.28 17.55
N SER A 204 30.82 4.12 16.31
CA SER A 204 30.06 2.96 15.86
C SER A 204 30.84 1.66 16.04
N GLU A 205 32.11 1.62 15.61
CA GLU A 205 32.99 0.46 15.80
C GLU A 205 33.18 0.12 17.29
N LYS A 206 33.35 1.14 18.15
CA LYS A 206 33.42 0.92 19.62
C LYS A 206 32.11 0.39 20.20
N MET A 207 30.97 0.95 19.79
CA MET A 207 29.65 0.52 20.25
C MET A 207 29.32 -0.90 19.78
N GLU A 208 29.71 -1.26 18.56
CA GLU A 208 29.60 -2.63 18.03
C GLU A 208 30.49 -3.59 18.81
N GLY A 209 31.75 -3.21 19.07
CA GLY A 209 32.65 -4.00 19.91
C GLY A 209 32.11 -4.23 21.33
N GLU A 210 31.56 -3.19 21.97
CA GLU A 210 30.92 -3.32 23.28
C GLU A 210 29.66 -4.21 23.24
N ARG A 211 28.87 -4.15 22.15
CA ARG A 211 27.72 -5.04 21.97
C ARG A 211 28.15 -6.48 21.81
N GLN A 212 29.15 -6.76 20.96
CA GLN A 212 29.71 -8.09 20.77
C GLN A 212 30.22 -8.66 22.10
N GLN A 213 30.97 -7.88 22.89
CA GLN A 213 31.41 -8.31 24.22
C GLN A 213 30.23 -8.63 25.18
N ARG A 214 29.13 -7.87 25.11
CA ARG A 214 27.93 -8.15 25.91
C ARG A 214 27.22 -9.42 25.44
N GLU A 215 27.13 -9.64 24.13
CA GLU A 215 26.54 -10.84 23.53
C GLU A 215 27.37 -12.08 23.87
N GLU A 216 28.70 -12.02 23.75
CA GLU A 216 29.62 -13.08 24.18
C GLU A 216 29.45 -13.39 25.67
N MET A 217 29.37 -12.36 26.53
CA MET A 217 29.10 -12.55 27.96
C MET A 217 27.73 -13.15 28.24
N GLN A 218 26.71 -12.85 27.44
CA GLN A 218 25.38 -13.46 27.56
C GLN A 218 25.40 -14.92 27.14
N GLN A 219 26.06 -15.25 26.03
CA GLN A 219 26.25 -16.62 25.56
C GLN A 219 26.94 -17.47 26.64
N VAL A 220 28.05 -16.99 27.22
CA VAL A 220 28.74 -17.70 28.31
C VAL A 220 27.83 -17.91 29.53
N ARG A 221 26.97 -16.95 29.87
CA ARG A 221 26.00 -17.11 30.97
C ARG A 221 24.91 -18.14 30.65
N GLU A 222 24.43 -18.16 29.41
CA GLU A 222 23.44 -19.14 28.95
C GLU A 222 24.02 -20.54 28.94
N GLU A 223 25.26 -20.70 28.46
CA GLU A 223 26.01 -21.96 28.50
C GLU A 223 26.19 -22.46 29.94
N LEU A 224 26.64 -21.59 30.85
CA LEU A 224 26.77 -21.92 32.27
C LEU A 224 25.44 -22.34 32.90
N TYR A 225 24.35 -21.63 32.61
CA TYR A 225 23.02 -21.98 33.12
C TYR A 225 22.55 -23.36 32.64
N LEU A 226 22.80 -23.68 31.36
CA LEU A 226 22.47 -24.99 30.81
C LEU A 226 23.33 -26.10 31.43
N GLU A 227 24.62 -25.85 31.64
CA GLU A 227 25.53 -26.81 32.27
C GLU A 227 25.16 -27.05 33.75
N GLU A 228 24.83 -26.01 34.51
CA GLU A 228 24.29 -26.14 35.88
C GLU A 228 22.98 -26.98 35.89
N GLN A 229 22.09 -26.78 34.92
CA GLN A 229 20.86 -27.55 34.80
C GLN A 229 21.13 -29.02 34.47
N GLU A 230 22.09 -29.29 33.57
CA GLU A 230 22.53 -30.64 33.26
C GLU A 230 23.16 -31.33 34.47
N GLU A 231 24.04 -30.64 35.21
CA GLU A 231 24.63 -31.17 36.43
C GLU A 231 23.57 -31.48 37.49
N ALA A 232 22.58 -30.60 37.67
CA ALA A 232 21.46 -30.85 38.57
C ALA A 232 20.64 -32.08 38.14
N ASN A 233 20.43 -32.28 36.84
CA ASN A 233 19.78 -33.49 36.34
C ASN A 233 20.63 -34.75 36.58
N ARG A 234 21.95 -34.68 36.34
CA ARG A 234 22.88 -35.78 36.66
C ARG A 234 22.85 -36.12 38.14
N GLN A 235 22.79 -35.12 39.03
CA GLN A 235 22.64 -35.34 40.48
C GLN A 235 21.31 -36.00 40.83
N ARG A 236 20.19 -35.55 40.24
CA ARG A 236 18.87 -36.20 40.42
C ARG A 236 18.90 -37.66 39.97
N ASP A 237 19.51 -37.96 38.83
CA ASP A 237 19.65 -39.32 38.33
C ASP A 237 20.45 -40.20 39.31
N ILE A 238 21.54 -39.65 39.88
CA ILE A 238 22.32 -40.32 40.93
C ILE A 238 21.46 -40.57 42.18
N GLU A 239 20.73 -39.57 42.67
CA GLU A 239 19.84 -39.72 43.83
C GLU A 239 18.73 -40.75 43.59
N GLU A 240 18.13 -40.78 42.40
CA GLU A 240 17.13 -41.80 42.04
C GLU A 240 17.73 -43.20 42.03
N MET A 241 18.95 -43.34 41.52
CA MET A 241 19.69 -44.59 41.53
C MET A 241 20.04 -45.01 42.97
N GLU A 242 20.46 -44.08 43.83
CA GLU A 242 20.70 -44.33 45.25
C GLU A 242 19.41 -44.77 45.97
N LYS A 243 18.28 -44.11 45.74
CA LYS A 243 16.97 -44.51 46.29
C LYS A 243 16.58 -45.91 45.84
N LYS A 244 16.77 -46.25 44.56
CA LYS A 244 16.52 -47.62 44.04
C LYS A 244 17.43 -48.65 44.71
N ILE A 245 18.70 -48.33 44.92
CA ILE A 245 19.66 -49.21 45.64
C ILE A 245 19.25 -49.37 47.11
N GLN A 246 18.90 -48.28 47.79
CA GLN A 246 18.43 -48.31 49.19
C GLN A 246 17.15 -49.13 49.33
N GLN A 247 16.18 -48.98 48.42
CA GLN A 247 14.95 -49.79 48.41
C GLN A 247 15.26 -51.28 48.21
N ARG A 248 16.19 -51.63 47.30
CA ARG A 248 16.62 -53.03 47.09
C ARG A 248 17.31 -53.59 48.34
N LEU A 249 18.21 -52.82 48.97
CA LEU A 249 18.87 -53.22 50.21
C LEU A 249 17.88 -53.37 51.36
N MET A 250 16.94 -52.44 51.50
CA MET A 250 15.88 -52.51 52.50
C MET A 250 15.02 -53.77 52.29
N MET A 251 14.61 -54.06 51.05
CA MET A 251 13.86 -55.28 50.72
C MET A 251 14.66 -56.56 51.02
N GLN A 252 15.98 -56.54 50.77
CA GLN A 252 16.86 -57.66 51.11
C GLN A 252 16.99 -57.83 52.63
N GLN A 253 17.13 -56.73 53.37
CA GLN A 253 17.21 -56.74 54.83
C GLN A 253 15.89 -57.19 55.47
N THR A 254 14.74 -56.70 55.00
CA THR A 254 13.42 -57.14 55.51
C THR A 254 13.17 -58.60 55.21
N CYS A 255 13.56 -59.10 54.03
CA CYS A 255 13.49 -60.53 53.71
C CYS A 255 14.36 -61.36 54.65
N ARG A 256 15.61 -60.95 54.89
CA ARG A 256 16.50 -61.61 55.87
C ARG A 256 15.90 -61.62 57.28
N GLN A 257 15.36 -60.48 57.73
CA GLN A 257 14.71 -60.37 59.04
C GLN A 257 13.45 -61.24 59.13
N GLN A 258 12.63 -61.30 58.08
CA GLN A 258 11.45 -62.16 58.03
C GLN A 258 11.83 -63.65 58.08
N MET A 259 12.90 -64.05 57.38
CA MET A 259 13.42 -65.43 57.43
C MET A 259 13.96 -65.77 58.82
N ALA A 260 14.75 -64.88 59.43
CA ALA A 260 15.22 -65.04 60.80
C ALA A 260 14.06 -65.12 61.81
N PHE A 261 13.03 -64.28 61.67
CA PHE A 261 11.85 -64.32 62.53
C PHE A 261 11.05 -65.62 62.36
N LYS A 262 10.91 -66.12 61.13
CA LYS A 262 10.28 -67.43 60.86
C LYS A 262 11.09 -68.58 61.48
N GLU A 263 12.42 -68.52 61.41
CA GLU A 263 13.30 -69.51 62.04
C GLU A 263 13.18 -69.48 63.57
N MET A 264 13.19 -68.29 64.18
CA MET A 264 12.97 -68.13 65.63
C MET A 264 11.59 -68.64 66.05
N ARG A 265 10.52 -68.36 65.28
CA ARG A 265 9.19 -68.94 65.55
C ARG A 265 9.20 -70.46 65.48
N ARG A 266 9.87 -71.04 64.48
CA ARG A 266 9.97 -72.49 64.34
C ARG A 266 10.77 -73.14 65.48
N GLN A 267 11.78 -72.46 66.01
CA GLN A 267 12.52 -72.91 67.19
C GLN A 267 11.65 -72.84 68.44
N ALA A 268 10.93 -71.74 68.67
CA ALA A 268 9.99 -71.61 69.77
C ALA A 268 8.86 -72.65 69.70
N GLU A 269 8.28 -72.91 68.53
CA GLU A 269 7.30 -73.98 68.33
C GLU A 269 7.87 -75.37 68.67
N LYS A 270 9.14 -75.65 68.31
CA LYS A 270 9.80 -76.90 68.71
C LYS A 270 10.04 -76.97 70.22
N GLU A 271 10.45 -75.88 70.85
CA GLU A 271 10.62 -75.80 72.31
C GLU A 271 9.29 -75.98 73.05
N GLU A 272 8.21 -75.39 72.53
CA GLU A 272 6.84 -75.59 73.03
C GLU A 272 6.37 -77.04 72.82
N GLU A 273 6.61 -77.63 71.64
CA GLU A 273 6.33 -79.06 71.40
C GLU A 273 7.13 -79.96 72.35
N GLU A 274 8.41 -79.66 72.59
CA GLU A 274 9.24 -80.41 73.53
C GLU A 274 8.78 -80.22 74.97
N ALA A 275 8.41 -79.00 75.37
CA ALA A 275 7.84 -78.72 76.68
C ALA A 275 6.50 -79.44 76.86
N PHE A 276 5.66 -79.45 75.83
CA PHE A 276 4.40 -80.20 75.79
C PHE A 276 4.65 -81.71 75.88
N ARG A 277 5.63 -82.25 75.14
CA ARG A 277 6.05 -83.66 75.25
C ARG A 277 6.56 -83.97 76.65
N ARG A 278 7.39 -83.12 77.25
CA ARG A 278 7.90 -83.29 78.63
C ARG A 278 6.78 -83.25 79.65
N MET A 279 5.84 -82.30 79.53
CA MET A 279 4.66 -82.19 80.39
C MET A 279 3.77 -83.42 80.25
N MET A 280 3.55 -83.91 79.03
CA MET A 280 2.72 -85.08 78.78
C MET A 280 3.38 -86.37 79.28
N MET A 281 4.70 -86.50 79.13
CA MET A 281 5.49 -87.58 79.73
C MET A 281 5.49 -87.53 81.27
N ALA A 282 5.56 -86.33 81.87
CA ALA A 282 5.45 -86.16 83.31
C ALA A 282 4.06 -86.54 83.82
N LYS A 283 2.99 -86.13 83.10
CA LYS A 283 1.61 -86.53 83.41
C LYS A 283 1.45 -88.05 83.33
N PHE A 284 1.96 -88.70 82.29
CA PHE A 284 1.93 -90.16 82.20
C PHE A 284 2.70 -90.82 83.35
N ALA A 285 3.84 -90.28 83.77
CA ALA A 285 4.58 -90.78 84.92
C ALA A 285 3.83 -90.58 86.27
N GLU A 286 3.10 -89.47 86.42
CA GLU A 286 2.23 -89.24 87.58
C GLU A 286 1.03 -90.20 87.59
N ASP A 287 0.40 -90.42 86.44
CA ASP A 287 -0.71 -91.36 86.27
C ASP A 287 -0.23 -92.81 86.53
N ASP A 288 0.93 -93.23 86.01
CA ASP A 288 1.54 -94.54 86.29
C ASP A 288 1.85 -94.71 87.79
N ARG A 289 2.35 -93.65 88.46
CA ARG A 289 2.60 -93.66 89.91
C ARG A 289 1.30 -93.78 90.72
N LEU A 290 0.24 -93.09 90.30
CA LEU A 290 -1.08 -93.19 90.92
C LEU A 290 -1.71 -94.57 90.70
N GLU A 291 -1.56 -95.16 89.51
CA GLU A 291 -2.01 -96.52 89.22
C GLU A 291 -1.28 -97.55 90.09
N GLN A 292 0.04 -97.46 90.24
CA GLN A 292 0.81 -98.35 91.13
C GLN A 292 0.32 -98.25 92.58
N MET A 293 0.11 -97.04 93.10
CA MET A 293 -0.39 -96.82 94.46
C MET A 293 -1.83 -97.33 94.64
N ASN A 294 -2.68 -97.16 93.63
CA ASN A 294 -4.05 -97.67 93.65
C ASN A 294 -4.09 -99.20 93.52
N ALA A 295 -3.22 -99.82 92.73
CA ALA A 295 -3.07 -101.26 92.63
C ALA A 295 -2.57 -101.86 93.96
N GLN A 296 -1.61 -101.21 94.64
CA GLN A 296 -1.17 -101.61 95.98
C GLN A 296 -2.29 -101.49 97.01
N LYS A 297 -3.06 -100.38 97.01
CA LYS A 297 -4.24 -100.22 97.87
C LYS A 297 -5.32 -101.27 97.61
N ARG A 298 -5.60 -101.62 96.34
CA ARG A 298 -6.53 -102.71 95.98
C ARG A 298 -6.04 -104.06 96.51
N ARG A 299 -4.74 -104.37 96.38
CA ARG A 299 -4.14 -105.60 96.95
C ARG A 299 -4.24 -105.66 98.48
N MET A 300 -3.98 -104.54 99.17
CA MET A 300 -4.08 -104.48 100.63
C MET A 300 -5.52 -104.70 101.10
N LYS A 301 -6.52 -104.05 100.49
CA LYS A 301 -7.94 -104.26 100.83
C LYS A 301 -8.40 -105.70 100.56
N GLN A 302 -7.93 -106.33 99.48
CA GLN A 302 -8.23 -107.73 99.21
C GLN A 302 -7.63 -108.68 100.25
N LEU A 303 -6.43 -108.39 100.76
CA LEU A 303 -5.80 -109.16 101.84
C LEU A 303 -6.52 -108.96 103.18
N GLU A 304 -6.97 -107.73 103.48
CA GLU A 304 -7.79 -107.44 104.66
C GLU A 304 -9.12 -108.21 104.61
N HIS A 305 -9.85 -108.14 103.50
CA HIS A 305 -11.07 -108.92 103.33
C HIS A 305 -10.84 -110.45 103.42
N LYS A 306 -9.71 -110.96 102.92
CA LYS A 306 -9.37 -112.39 103.08
C LYS A 306 -9.13 -112.76 104.54
N ARG A 307 -8.38 -111.93 105.29
CA ARG A 307 -8.13 -112.15 106.73
C ARG A 307 -9.42 -112.08 107.55
N GLU A 308 -10.31 -111.15 107.24
CA GLU A 308 -11.61 -111.04 107.91
C GLU A 308 -12.50 -112.26 107.66
N VAL A 309 -12.49 -112.82 106.45
CA VAL A 309 -13.23 -114.05 106.12
C VAL A 309 -12.61 -115.28 106.79
N GLU A 310 -11.29 -115.39 106.87
CA GLU A 310 -10.60 -116.47 107.59
C GLU A 310 -10.92 -116.45 109.10
N ASN A 311 -10.88 -115.29 109.74
CA ASN A 311 -11.26 -115.15 111.16
C ASN A 311 -12.73 -115.56 111.42
N LEU A 312 -13.66 -115.18 110.54
CA LEU A 312 -15.07 -115.59 110.65
C LEU A 312 -15.27 -117.10 110.47
N LEU A 313 -14.41 -117.77 109.69
CA LEU A 313 -14.43 -119.22 109.51
C LEU A 313 -13.83 -119.95 110.71
N GLU A 314 -12.76 -119.42 111.31
CA GLU A 314 -12.14 -119.96 112.52
C GLU A 314 -13.06 -119.82 113.74
N ASP A 315 -13.70 -118.67 113.92
CA ASP A 315 -14.71 -118.47 114.98
C ASP A 315 -15.88 -119.45 114.85
N ARG A 316 -16.31 -119.74 113.61
CA ARG A 316 -17.38 -120.72 113.34
C ARG A 316 -16.95 -122.17 113.59
N ARG A 317 -15.65 -122.48 113.45
CA ARG A 317 -15.10 -123.81 113.80
C ARG A 317 -15.00 -123.99 115.31
N LEU A 318 -14.49 -122.98 116.02
CA LEU A 318 -14.39 -122.98 117.49
C LEU A 318 -15.77 -123.11 118.16
N GLN A 319 -16.79 -122.45 117.62
CA GLN A 319 -18.19 -122.60 118.09
C GLN A 319 -18.71 -124.03 117.90
N ARG A 320 -18.45 -124.66 116.74
CA ARG A 320 -18.87 -126.05 116.48
C ARG A 320 -18.15 -127.07 117.35
N GLU A 321 -16.85 -126.87 117.61
CA GLU A 321 -16.07 -127.73 118.50
C GLU A 321 -16.57 -127.64 119.94
N ALA A 322 -16.91 -126.44 120.41
CA ALA A 322 -17.51 -126.23 121.74
C ALA A 322 -18.90 -126.89 121.88
N ASP A 323 -19.75 -126.79 120.85
CA ASP A 323 -21.09 -127.40 120.85
C ASP A 323 -21.00 -128.95 120.86
N LEU A 324 -20.08 -129.53 120.09
CA LEU A 324 -19.82 -130.98 120.07
C LEU A 324 -19.32 -131.51 121.43
N GLU A 325 -18.44 -130.77 122.10
CA GLU A 325 -17.94 -131.16 123.43
C GLU A 325 -19.03 -131.11 124.52
N LEU A 326 -19.98 -130.17 124.41
CA LEU A 326 -21.10 -130.07 125.33
C LEU A 326 -22.07 -131.25 125.16
N GLU A 327 -22.44 -131.59 123.92
CA GLU A 327 -23.30 -132.76 123.64
C GLU A 327 -22.67 -134.08 124.11
N ALA A 328 -21.35 -134.27 123.95
CA ALA A 328 -20.67 -135.49 124.36
C ALA A 328 -20.69 -135.67 125.90
N LYS A 329 -20.56 -134.58 126.66
CA LYS A 329 -20.62 -134.58 128.14
C LYS A 329 -22.03 -134.91 128.63
N GLU A 330 -23.07 -134.41 127.97
CA GLU A 330 -24.46 -134.71 128.33
C GLU A 330 -24.82 -136.19 128.10
N ARG A 331 -24.42 -136.77 126.96
CA ARG A 331 -24.65 -138.20 126.66
C ARG A 331 -23.96 -139.13 127.65
N ALA A 332 -22.77 -138.79 128.15
CA ALA A 332 -22.04 -139.61 129.12
C ALA A 332 -22.78 -139.68 130.48
N ILE A 333 -23.31 -138.55 130.96
CA ILE A 333 -24.04 -138.47 132.24
C ILE A 333 -25.35 -139.28 132.17
N GLU A 334 -26.00 -139.32 131.02
CA GLU A 334 -27.25 -140.05 130.83
C GLU A 334 -27.05 -141.57 130.84
N GLN A 335 -25.95 -142.05 130.22
CA GLN A 335 -25.59 -143.47 130.22
C GLN A 335 -25.26 -144.02 131.62
N GLU A 336 -24.58 -143.25 132.46
CA GLU A 336 -24.26 -143.64 133.85
C GLU A 336 -25.52 -143.81 134.70
N ARG A 337 -26.53 -142.95 134.49
CA ARG A 337 -27.81 -143.01 135.21
C ARG A 337 -28.65 -144.23 134.82
N GLU A 338 -28.62 -144.61 133.54
CA GLU A 338 -29.32 -145.81 133.08
C GLU A 338 -28.67 -147.10 133.59
N ALA A 339 -27.34 -147.16 133.65
CA ALA A 339 -26.61 -148.33 134.14
C ALA A 339 -26.95 -148.67 135.60
N LEU A 340 -27.04 -147.65 136.47
CA LEU A 340 -27.41 -147.82 137.88
C LEU A 340 -28.84 -148.35 138.06
N ARG A 341 -29.79 -147.92 137.21
CA ARG A 341 -31.17 -148.44 137.25
C ARG A 341 -31.25 -149.92 136.87
N ARG A 342 -30.46 -150.37 135.89
CA ARG A 342 -30.46 -151.77 135.44
C ARG A 342 -29.95 -152.72 136.52
N GLN A 343 -28.95 -152.33 137.30
CA GLN A 343 -28.41 -153.15 138.40
C GLN A 343 -29.45 -153.42 139.50
N ILE A 344 -30.21 -152.39 139.90
CA ILE A 344 -31.21 -152.51 140.98
C ILE A 344 -32.35 -153.48 140.60
N ILE A 345 -32.73 -153.52 139.32
CA ILE A 345 -33.81 -154.38 138.83
C ILE A 345 -33.38 -155.86 138.81
N GLU A 346 -32.14 -156.14 138.40
CA GLU A 346 -31.62 -157.50 138.30
C GLU A 346 -31.47 -158.15 139.70
N GLU A 347 -31.10 -157.37 140.72
CA GLU A 347 -30.98 -157.84 142.11
C GLU A 347 -32.33 -158.27 142.71
N GLU A 348 -33.39 -157.46 142.52
CA GLU A 348 -34.73 -157.80 143.04
C GLU A 348 -35.33 -159.02 142.32
N ARG A 349 -35.01 -159.19 141.02
CA ARG A 349 -35.41 -160.37 140.25
C ARG A 349 -34.87 -161.67 140.85
N GLN A 350 -33.59 -161.72 141.24
CA GLN A 350 -32.99 -162.93 141.80
C GLN A 350 -33.54 -163.29 143.19
N ARG A 351 -33.90 -162.28 144.00
CA ARG A 351 -34.52 -162.50 145.32
C ARG A 351 -35.86 -163.21 145.22
N LEU A 352 -36.70 -162.81 144.26
CA LEU A 352 -38.02 -163.41 144.03
C LEU A 352 -37.92 -164.87 143.57
N LEU A 353 -36.93 -165.17 142.72
CA LEU A 353 -36.70 -166.52 142.19
C LEU A 353 -36.37 -167.52 143.30
N LYS A 354 -35.45 -167.22 144.23
CA LYS A 354 -35.04 -168.19 145.27
C LYS A 354 -36.14 -168.57 146.26
N ARG A 355 -37.07 -167.66 146.58
CA ARG A 355 -38.12 -167.92 147.59
C ARG A 355 -39.29 -168.71 147.04
N HIS A 356 -39.64 -168.46 145.79
CA HIS A 356 -40.91 -168.93 145.24
C HIS A 356 -40.73 -170.05 144.22
N ALA A 357 -39.51 -170.30 143.71
CA ALA A 357 -39.29 -171.29 142.67
C ALA A 357 -39.54 -172.76 143.12
N THR A 358 -39.13 -173.20 144.31
CA THR A 358 -39.28 -174.62 144.72
C THR A 358 -40.71 -175.03 145.10
N LYS A 359 -41.59 -174.10 145.49
CA LYS A 359 -43.01 -174.38 145.81
C LYS A 359 -43.94 -174.44 144.59
N LEU A 360 -43.47 -173.99 143.42
CA LEU A 360 -44.26 -173.84 142.19
C LEU A 360 -43.89 -174.89 141.11
N LEU A 361 -43.29 -176.02 141.53
CA LEU A 361 -43.03 -177.17 140.66
C LEU A 361 -44.35 -177.66 140.04
N GLY A 362 -44.55 -177.38 138.75
CA GLY A 362 -45.74 -177.76 137.98
C GLY A 362 -46.54 -176.60 137.36
N TYR A 363 -46.30 -175.35 137.77
CA TYR A 363 -47.07 -174.18 137.29
C TYR A 363 -46.22 -173.10 136.56
N LEU A 364 -44.93 -173.34 136.27
CA LEU A 364 -44.06 -172.36 135.60
C LEU A 364 -43.99 -172.56 134.07
N PRO A 365 -44.13 -171.51 133.23
CA PRO A 365 -43.96 -171.61 131.78
C PRO A 365 -42.49 -171.79 131.38
N LYS A 366 -42.24 -172.59 130.34
CA LYS A 366 -40.90 -172.79 129.77
C LYS A 366 -40.48 -171.53 129.00
N GLY A 367 -39.50 -170.78 129.52
CA GLY A 367 -38.92 -169.58 128.88
C GLY A 367 -38.55 -168.41 129.82
N LEU A 368 -38.89 -168.51 131.10
CA LEU A 368 -38.66 -167.44 132.09
C LEU A 368 -37.35 -167.54 132.88
N LEU A 369 -36.63 -168.66 132.79
CA LEU A 369 -35.39 -168.91 133.53
C LEU A 369 -34.19 -168.83 132.58
N ARG A 370 -33.14 -168.10 132.97
CA ARG A 370 -31.87 -168.00 132.23
C ARG A 370 -30.94 -169.16 132.61
N GLU A 371 -29.94 -169.42 131.77
CA GLU A 371 -29.09 -170.61 131.90
C GLU A 371 -28.29 -170.64 133.22
N ASP A 372 -27.85 -169.47 133.70
CA ASP A 372 -27.16 -169.33 135.00
C ASP A 372 -28.08 -169.62 136.21
N ASP A 373 -29.40 -169.41 136.06
CA ASP A 373 -30.38 -169.64 137.13
C ASP A 373 -30.65 -171.14 137.36
N LEU A 374 -30.39 -171.99 136.36
CA LEU A 374 -30.56 -173.44 136.43
C LEU A 374 -29.45 -174.14 137.20
N GLU A 375 -28.36 -173.45 137.52
CA GLU A 375 -27.25 -174.00 138.32
C GLU A 375 -27.55 -174.12 139.81
N HIS A 376 -28.55 -173.41 140.29
CA HIS A 376 -28.83 -173.25 141.71
C HIS A 376 -29.98 -174.17 142.22
N PHE A 377 -30.42 -175.18 141.46
CA PHE A 377 -31.55 -176.10 141.78
C PHE A 377 -31.24 -177.59 141.53
N ASP A 378 -32.01 -178.52 142.15
CA ASP A 378 -31.81 -179.99 142.16
C ASP A 378 -31.97 -180.73 140.81
N GLU A 379 -31.38 -181.94 140.66
CA GLU A 379 -31.31 -182.72 139.40
C GLU A 379 -32.68 -183.03 138.74
N ASP A 380 -33.75 -183.17 139.53
CA ASP A 380 -35.10 -183.42 139.02
C ASP A 380 -35.76 -182.16 138.43
N PHE A 381 -35.32 -180.95 138.82
CA PHE A 381 -35.82 -179.67 138.30
C PHE A 381 -35.18 -179.32 136.93
N ARG A 382 -33.90 -179.65 136.74
CA ARG A 382 -33.16 -179.41 135.49
C ARG A 382 -33.71 -180.18 134.29
N LYS A 383 -34.27 -181.38 134.49
CA LYS A 383 -34.75 -182.24 133.39
C LYS A 383 -35.98 -181.71 132.65
N ASN A 384 -36.81 -180.88 133.28
CA ASN A 384 -38.01 -180.35 132.63
C ASN A 384 -37.75 -179.15 131.70
N PHE A 385 -36.63 -178.44 131.86
CA PHE A 385 -36.45 -177.10 131.29
C PHE A 385 -35.29 -176.97 130.28
N LYS A 386 -34.65 -178.06 129.83
CA LYS A 386 -33.72 -178.00 128.69
C LYS A 386 -34.46 -178.02 127.33
N PRO A 387 -34.29 -177.01 126.45
CA PRO A 387 -34.84 -177.00 125.09
C PRO A 387 -33.90 -177.69 124.07
N ARG A 388 -34.52 -178.27 123.03
CA ARG A 388 -33.93 -179.07 121.95
C ARG A 388 -33.45 -178.15 120.80
N GLN A 389 -32.25 -178.39 120.27
CA GLN A 389 -31.65 -177.60 119.19
C GLN A 389 -32.38 -177.77 117.84
N ALA A 390 -32.53 -176.67 117.10
CA ALA A 390 -32.71 -176.64 115.64
C ALA A 390 -32.13 -175.33 115.05
N GLU A 391 -31.02 -175.52 114.33
CA GLU A 391 -30.42 -174.87 113.15
C GLU A 391 -30.57 -173.38 112.79
N ASP A 392 -29.39 -172.81 112.48
CA ASP A 392 -29.04 -171.64 111.66
C ASP A 392 -29.79 -171.55 110.33
N VAL A 393 -30.10 -170.32 109.87
CA VAL A 393 -30.13 -169.87 108.46
C VAL A 393 -30.48 -168.36 108.36
N PHE A 394 -29.70 -167.65 107.53
CA PHE A 394 -29.80 -166.26 107.01
C PHE A 394 -29.09 -165.09 107.73
N SER A 395 -27.85 -164.89 107.26
CA SER A 395 -27.21 -163.62 106.93
C SER A 395 -27.71 -163.14 105.56
N GLU A 396 -28.10 -161.87 105.40
CA GLU A 396 -27.99 -161.09 104.14
C GLU A 396 -28.21 -159.58 104.39
N ASP A 397 -27.62 -158.77 103.49
CA ASP A 397 -27.57 -157.30 103.37
C ASP A 397 -28.97 -156.60 103.37
N ASP A 398 -29.13 -155.27 103.36
CA ASP A 398 -29.14 -154.45 102.13
C ASP A 398 -29.55 -152.96 102.37
N TRP A 399 -29.06 -152.06 101.49
CA TRP A 399 -29.42 -150.64 101.18
C TRP A 399 -29.21 -149.53 102.25
N ASP A 400 -28.74 -148.32 101.96
CA ASP A 400 -28.37 -147.51 100.77
C ASP A 400 -27.60 -146.28 101.34
N GLY A 401 -26.50 -145.75 100.78
CA GLY A 401 -26.49 -144.86 99.62
C GLY A 401 -25.90 -143.47 99.99
N ASP A 402 -24.78 -143.11 99.34
CA ASP A 402 -24.18 -141.79 99.02
C ASP A 402 -24.46 -140.56 99.92
N GLU A 403 -23.48 -139.85 100.46
CA GLU A 403 -22.00 -139.95 100.43
C GLU A 403 -21.44 -139.34 101.73
#